data_AF-A0A917NCE6-F1
#
_entry.id   AF-A0A917NCE6-F1
#
_cell.length_a   1.000
_cell.length_b   1.000
_cell.length_c   1.000
_cell.angle_alpha   90.00
_cell.angle_beta   90.00
_cell.angle_gamma   90.00
#
_symmetry.space_group_name_H-M   'P 1'
#
loop_
_entity.id
_entity.type
_entity.pdbx_description
1 polymer ?
#
loop_
_entity_poly.entity_id
_entity_poly.type
_entity_poly.pdbx_seq_one_letter_code
_entity_poly.pdbx_strand_id
1 'polypeptide(L)'
;MLAITTVVVIGMAVAYYFWEVFLFAHYLGGYDEYGLPIQRSHPGFYFFIQAWPLWVFPIFIVILLVLFLTSIFQREKEQKINHLKAEMIEHEKALEALELELELVRKEVKKTRIERNLKKELEELEEEFAVLMEDYQQSQQFIEKLLQKIKQQES
;
A
#
# COMPACT_ATOMS: atom_id res chain seq x y z
N MET A 1 5.15 -10.04 27.73
CA MET A 1 6.28 -10.78 28.31
C MET A 1 5.85 -11.56 29.55
N LEU A 2 5.48 -10.90 30.65
CA LEU A 2 5.08 -11.57 31.91
C LEU A 2 3.97 -12.61 31.75
N ALA A 3 2.89 -12.29 31.03
CA ALA A 3 1.79 -13.25 30.81
C ALA A 3 2.24 -14.51 30.05
N ILE A 4 3.12 -14.34 29.05
CA ILE A 4 3.65 -15.46 28.24
C ILE A 4 4.54 -16.35 29.11
N THR A 5 5.44 -15.74 29.89
CA THR A 5 6.32 -16.49 30.81
C THR A 5 5.51 -17.24 31.87
N THR A 6 4.46 -16.64 32.42
CA THR A 6 3.58 -17.31 33.40
C THR A 6 2.88 -18.52 32.79
N VAL A 7 2.33 -18.39 31.58
CA VAL A 7 1.69 -19.51 30.87
C VAL A 7 2.69 -20.64 30.58
N VAL A 8 3.92 -20.31 30.18
CA VAL A 8 4.97 -21.31 29.93
C VAL A 8 5.36 -22.05 31.21
N VAL A 9 5.57 -21.33 32.32
CA VAL A 9 5.94 -21.93 33.62
C VAL A 9 4.82 -22.84 34.14
N ILE A 10 3.57 -22.38 34.08
CA ILE A 10 2.41 -23.20 34.48
C ILE A 10 2.29 -24.42 33.57
N GLY A 11 2.44 -24.25 32.25
CA GLY A 11 2.41 -25.35 31.29
C GLY A 11 3.48 -26.41 31.57
N MET A 12 4.71 -25.98 31.86
CA MET A 12 5.80 -26.89 32.24
C MET A 12 5.51 -27.61 33.57
N ALA A 13 4.97 -26.91 34.57
CA ALA A 13 4.62 -27.52 35.86
C ALA A 13 3.50 -28.56 35.71
N VAL A 14 2.46 -28.25 34.93
CA VAL A 14 1.36 -29.19 34.63
C VAL A 14 1.87 -30.39 33.84
N ALA A 15 2.74 -30.18 32.84
CA ALA A 15 3.33 -31.27 32.07
C ALA A 15 4.22 -32.19 32.92
N TYR A 16 5.03 -31.60 33.81
CA TYR A 16 5.86 -32.34 34.75
C TYR A 16 5.00 -33.17 35.71
N TYR A 17 3.98 -32.55 36.32
CA TYR A 17 3.09 -33.22 37.26
C TYR A 17 2.27 -34.33 36.59
N PHE A 18 1.78 -34.09 35.37
CA PHE A 18 1.14 -35.12 34.55
C PHE A 18 2.08 -36.31 34.35
N TRP A 19 3.35 -36.05 33.99
CA TRP A 19 4.32 -37.11 33.77
C TRP A 19 4.58 -37.91 35.03
N GLU A 20 4.84 -37.22 36.13
CA GLU A 20 5.11 -37.82 37.43
C GLU A 20 3.93 -38.72 37.86
N VAL A 21 2.72 -38.17 37.93
CA VAL A 21 1.54 -38.92 38.39
C VAL A 21 1.21 -40.08 37.46
N PHE A 22 1.30 -39.89 36.14
CA PHE A 22 0.98 -40.95 35.19
C PHE A 22 1.99 -42.10 35.26
N LEU A 23 3.29 -41.77 35.34
CA LEU A 23 4.36 -42.77 35.51
C LEU A 23 4.25 -43.49 36.84
N PHE A 24 3.97 -42.77 37.93
CA PHE A 24 3.78 -43.37 39.24
C PHE A 24 2.56 -44.28 39.32
N ALA A 25 1.44 -43.88 38.72
CA ALA A 25 0.22 -44.65 38.78
C ALA A 25 0.27 -45.92 37.91
N HIS A 26 0.95 -45.88 36.76
CA HIS A 26 0.85 -46.92 35.72
C HIS A 26 2.14 -47.73 35.49
N TYR A 27 3.32 -47.23 35.87
CA TYR A 27 4.60 -47.83 35.47
C TYR A 27 5.59 -48.05 36.60
N LEU A 28 5.76 -47.07 37.49
CA LEU A 28 6.61 -47.23 38.66
C LEU A 28 5.89 -48.17 39.61
N GLY A 29 6.56 -49.28 39.93
CA GLY A 29 6.04 -50.24 40.89
C GLY A 29 5.82 -49.56 42.24
N GLY A 30 4.71 -49.91 42.89
CA GLY A 30 4.38 -49.47 44.24
C GLY A 30 4.59 -50.59 45.23
N TYR A 31 4.24 -50.33 46.49
CA TYR A 31 4.09 -51.38 47.49
C TYR A 31 2.61 -51.59 47.77
N ASP A 32 2.20 -52.84 47.98
CA ASP A 32 0.87 -53.17 48.48
C ASP A 32 0.68 -52.69 49.93
N GLU A 33 -0.53 -52.80 50.48
CA GLU A 33 -0.84 -52.59 51.90
C GLU A 33 0.07 -53.43 52.82
N TYR A 34 0.60 -54.54 52.32
CA TYR A 34 1.54 -55.44 53.01
C TYR A 34 3.02 -55.14 52.74
N GLY A 35 3.36 -54.06 52.04
CA GLY A 35 4.75 -53.69 51.75
C GLY A 35 5.42 -54.54 50.66
N LEU A 36 4.65 -55.29 49.87
CA LEU A 36 5.17 -56.12 48.78
C LEU A 36 5.27 -55.31 47.48
N PRO A 37 6.37 -55.41 46.71
CA PRO A 37 6.51 -54.68 45.45
C PRO A 37 5.50 -55.19 44.41
N ILE A 38 4.64 -54.30 43.92
CA ILE A 38 3.68 -54.57 42.86
C ILE A 38 4.15 -53.91 41.57
N GLN A 39 4.36 -54.71 40.53
CA GLN A 39 4.54 -54.21 39.18
C GLN A 39 3.18 -53.84 38.58
N ARG A 40 2.96 -52.56 38.30
CA ARG A 40 1.71 -52.05 37.69
C ARG A 40 1.75 -51.99 36.17
N SER A 41 2.94 -52.09 35.58
CA SER A 41 3.10 -52.06 34.13
C SER A 41 2.58 -53.36 33.51
N HIS A 42 1.70 -53.24 32.51
CA HIS A 42 1.22 -54.39 31.76
C HIS A 42 2.33 -55.04 30.92
N PRO A 43 2.36 -56.38 30.80
CA PRO A 43 3.36 -57.08 30.00
C PRO A 43 3.02 -57.06 28.51
N GLY A 44 4.06 -57.15 27.66
CA GLY A 44 3.93 -57.35 26.21
C GLY A 44 3.36 -56.14 25.45
N PHE A 45 2.71 -56.40 24.31
CA PHE A 45 2.24 -55.33 23.41
C PHE A 45 1.12 -54.46 24.00
N TYR A 46 0.36 -55.00 24.96
CA TYR A 46 -0.72 -54.28 25.64
C TYR A 46 -0.21 -53.05 26.42
N PHE A 47 1.07 -53.07 26.84
CA PHE A 47 1.78 -51.92 27.38
C PHE A 47 1.67 -50.70 26.47
N PHE A 48 1.92 -50.87 25.16
CA PHE A 48 1.97 -49.75 24.21
C PHE A 48 0.59 -49.13 23.99
N ILE A 49 -0.46 -49.95 24.00
CA ILE A 49 -1.85 -49.49 23.91
C ILE A 49 -2.21 -48.67 25.15
N GLN A 50 -1.81 -49.11 26.34
CA GLN A 50 -2.11 -48.39 27.58
C GLN A 50 -1.21 -47.18 27.81
N ALA A 51 -0.02 -47.21 27.23
CA ALA A 51 0.93 -46.10 27.15
C ALA A 51 0.51 -45.00 26.17
N TRP A 52 -0.62 -45.12 25.47
CA TRP A 52 -1.06 -44.13 24.50
C TRP A 52 -0.97 -42.65 24.99
N PRO A 53 -1.20 -42.30 26.28
CA PRO A 53 -1.09 -40.91 26.73
C PRO A 53 0.35 -40.39 26.72
N LEU A 54 1.36 -41.27 26.80
CA LEU A 54 2.78 -40.91 26.63
C LEU A 54 3.09 -40.29 25.28
N TRP A 55 2.40 -40.74 24.25
CA TRP A 55 2.67 -40.31 22.88
C TRP A 55 1.69 -39.22 22.47
N VAL A 56 0.43 -39.29 22.91
CA VAL A 56 -0.60 -38.29 22.57
C VAL A 56 -0.34 -36.94 23.24
N PHE A 57 0.15 -36.92 24.47
CA PHE A 57 0.42 -35.67 25.20
C PHE A 57 1.43 -34.75 24.50
N PRO A 58 2.64 -35.20 24.10
CA PRO A 58 3.58 -34.35 23.36
C PRO A 58 3.03 -33.93 21.99
N ILE A 59 2.28 -34.80 21.30
CA ILE A 59 1.61 -34.45 20.03
C ILE A 59 0.61 -33.31 20.26
N PHE A 60 -0.19 -33.39 21.32
CA PHE A 60 -1.16 -32.36 21.67
C PHE A 60 -0.48 -31.01 21.97
N ILE A 61 0.64 -31.02 22.70
CA ILE A 61 1.44 -29.80 22.94
C ILE A 61 1.94 -29.21 21.62
N VAL A 62 2.50 -30.04 20.73
CA VAL A 62 3.00 -29.59 19.43
C VAL A 62 1.88 -28.95 18.60
N ILE A 63 0.68 -29.56 18.56
CA ILE A 63 -0.48 -29.02 17.86
C ILE A 63 -0.87 -27.65 18.43
N LEU A 64 -0.96 -27.51 19.75
CA LEU A 64 -1.25 -26.22 20.40
C LEU A 64 -0.20 -25.15 20.05
N LEU A 65 1.08 -25.52 20.04
CA LEU A 65 2.18 -24.63 19.68
C LEU A 65 2.08 -24.17 18.23
N VAL A 66 1.79 -25.09 17.30
CA VAL A 66 1.59 -24.78 15.88
C VAL A 66 0.40 -23.84 15.69
N LEU A 67 -0.75 -24.11 16.33
CA LEU A 67 -1.92 -23.23 16.26
C LEU A 67 -1.61 -21.83 16.77
N PHE A 68 -0.91 -21.73 17.90
CA PHE A 68 -0.49 -20.47 18.49
C PHE A 68 0.46 -19.69 17.57
N LEU A 69 1.50 -20.35 17.05
CA LEU A 69 2.45 -19.74 16.10
C LEU A 69 1.75 -19.27 14.82
N THR A 70 0.84 -20.09 14.27
CA THR A 70 0.11 -19.76 13.04
C THR A 70 -0.77 -18.53 13.25
N SER A 71 -1.41 -18.41 14.41
CA SER A 71 -2.22 -17.23 14.76
C SER A 71 -1.38 -15.96 14.85
N ILE A 72 -0.20 -16.01 15.48
CA ILE A 72 0.72 -14.87 15.55
C ILE A 72 1.17 -14.46 14.14
N PHE A 73 1.57 -15.44 13.33
CA PHE A 73 2.09 -15.18 12.00
C PHE A 73 1.03 -14.61 11.04
N GLN A 74 -0.23 -15.04 11.20
CA GLN A 74 -1.35 -14.46 10.43
C GLN A 74 -1.58 -13.00 10.77
N ARG A 75 -1.53 -12.63 12.06
CA ARG A 75 -1.69 -11.23 12.49
C ARG A 75 -0.62 -10.32 11.91
N GLU A 76 0.64 -10.75 11.91
CA GLU A 76 1.72 -9.97 11.29
C GLU A 76 1.53 -9.81 9.78
N LYS A 77 1.06 -10.85 9.09
CA LYS A 77 0.75 -10.79 7.65
C LYS A 77 -0.39 -9.82 7.36
N GLU A 78 -1.47 -9.86 8.13
CA GLU A 78 -2.59 -8.92 7.98
C GLU A 78 -2.13 -7.47 8.18
N GLN A 79 -1.31 -7.20 9.20
CA GLN A 79 -0.75 -5.87 9.42
C GLN A 79 0.10 -5.40 8.23
N LYS A 80 0.98 -6.25 7.69
CA LYS A 80 1.77 -5.92 6.50
C LYS A 80 0.90 -5.65 5.28
N ILE A 81 -0.13 -6.46 5.04
CA ILE A 81 -1.07 -6.26 3.93
C ILE A 81 -1.83 -4.94 4.08
N ASN A 82 -2.29 -4.62 5.29
CA ASN A 82 -2.99 -3.36 5.54
C ASN A 82 -2.07 -2.15 5.34
N HIS A 83 -0.81 -2.25 5.74
CA HIS A 83 0.17 -1.19 5.51
C HIS A 83 0.45 -0.99 4.00
N LEU A 84 0.69 -2.08 3.26
CA LEU A 84 0.87 -2.04 1.80
C LEU A 84 -0.36 -1.47 1.08
N LYS A 85 -1.57 -1.79 1.54
CA LYS A 85 -2.80 -1.20 1.00
C LYS A 85 -2.89 0.31 1.26
N ALA A 86 -2.52 0.76 2.45
CA ALA A 86 -2.51 2.19 2.77
C ALA A 86 -1.51 2.95 1.90
N GLU A 87 -0.31 2.37 1.69
CA GLU A 87 0.73 2.94 0.83
C GLU A 87 0.27 3.01 -0.64
N MET A 88 -0.40 1.97 -1.16
CA MET A 88 -1.00 2.01 -2.50
C MET A 88 -2.03 3.14 -2.66
N ILE A 89 -2.90 3.34 -1.66
CA ILE A 89 -3.91 4.41 -1.71
C ILE A 89 -3.24 5.80 -1.68
N GLU A 90 -2.15 5.96 -0.92
CA GLU A 90 -1.39 7.21 -0.89
C GLU A 90 -0.72 7.50 -2.24
N HIS A 91 -0.10 6.49 -2.86
CA HIS A 91 0.48 6.61 -4.18
C HIS A 91 -0.56 6.89 -5.27
N GLU A 92 -1.75 6.28 -5.19
CA GLU A 92 -2.85 6.54 -6.13
C GLU A 92 -3.31 8.00 -6.05
N LYS A 93 -3.50 8.53 -4.84
CA LYS A 93 -3.82 9.95 -4.63
C LYS A 93 -2.70 10.89 -5.11
N ALA A 94 -1.44 10.52 -4.89
CA ALA A 94 -0.31 11.29 -5.37
C ALA A 94 -0.27 11.34 -6.91
N LEU A 95 -0.61 10.23 -7.58
CA LEU A 95 -0.72 10.18 -9.04
C LEU A 95 -1.89 11.04 -9.55
N GLU A 96 -3.07 10.96 -8.93
CA GLU A 96 -4.21 11.82 -9.29
C GLU A 96 -3.87 13.31 -9.13
N ALA A 97 -3.20 13.69 -8.05
CA ALA A 97 -2.75 15.07 -7.84
C ALA A 97 -1.75 15.51 -8.92
N LEU A 98 -0.80 14.65 -9.27
CA LEU A 98 0.18 14.93 -10.31
C LEU A 98 -0.49 15.07 -11.69
N GLU A 99 -1.50 14.25 -11.99
CA GLU A 99 -2.24 14.29 -13.24
C GLU A 99 -3.04 15.61 -13.37
N LEU A 100 -3.65 16.08 -12.27
CA LEU A 100 -4.30 17.38 -12.20
C LEU A 100 -3.33 18.54 -12.41
N GLU A 101 -2.15 18.50 -11.77
CA GLU A 101 -1.10 19.51 -12.00
C GLU A 101 -0.65 19.53 -13.45
N LEU A 102 -0.47 18.35 -14.06
CA LEU A 102 -0.07 18.23 -15.46
C LEU A 102 -1.14 18.77 -16.41
N GLU A 103 -2.42 18.57 -16.08
CA GLU A 103 -3.53 19.15 -16.84
C GLU A 103 -3.58 20.68 -16.73
N LEU A 104 -3.33 21.24 -15.53
CA LEU A 104 -3.23 22.68 -15.31
C LEU A 104 -2.07 23.29 -16.09
N VAL A 105 -0.88 22.70 -16.00
CA VAL A 105 0.29 23.12 -16.78
C VAL A 105 0.00 23.04 -18.28
N ARG A 106 -0.66 21.97 -18.74
CA ARG A 106 -1.04 21.82 -20.15
C ARG A 106 -2.01 22.91 -20.62
N LYS A 107 -2.96 23.31 -19.77
CA LYS A 107 -3.89 24.42 -20.04
C LYS A 107 -3.14 25.76 -20.10
N GLU A 108 -2.21 25.98 -19.19
CA GLU A 108 -1.40 27.21 -19.11
C GLU A 108 -0.44 27.35 -20.31
N VAL A 109 0.21 26.25 -20.71
CA VAL A 109 1.03 26.18 -21.94
C VAL A 109 0.20 26.42 -23.20
N LYS A 110 -1.03 25.88 -23.27
CA LYS A 110 -1.95 26.18 -24.38
C LYS A 110 -2.34 27.66 -24.41
N LYS A 111 -2.65 28.26 -23.25
CA LYS A 111 -3.02 29.67 -23.13
C LYS A 111 -1.87 30.59 -23.58
N THR A 112 -0.66 30.36 -23.07
CA THR A 112 0.53 31.13 -23.48
C THR A 112 0.88 30.96 -24.96
N ARG A 113 0.64 29.78 -25.55
CA ARG A 113 0.81 29.57 -27.00
C ARG A 113 -0.21 30.35 -27.82
N ILE A 114 -1.47 30.40 -27.39
CA ILE A 114 -2.52 31.20 -28.02
C ILE A 114 -2.21 32.70 -27.92
N GLU A 115 -1.77 33.17 -26.75
CA GLU A 115 -1.39 34.57 -26.52
C GLU A 115 -0.21 35.01 -27.40
N ARG A 116 0.80 34.16 -27.63
CA ARG A 116 1.88 34.46 -28.58
C ARG A 116 1.39 34.57 -30.01
N ASN A 117 0.50 33.68 -30.44
CA ASN A 117 -0.04 33.71 -31.80
C ASN A 117 -0.92 34.95 -32.02
N LEU A 118 -1.79 35.30 -31.07
CA LEU A 118 -2.59 36.53 -31.15
C LEU A 118 -1.72 37.79 -31.20
N LYS A 119 -0.62 37.82 -30.44
CA LYS A 119 0.30 38.96 -30.47
C LYS A 119 0.95 39.13 -31.85
N LYS A 120 1.32 38.03 -32.50
CA LYS A 120 1.92 38.04 -33.84
C LYS A 120 0.94 38.49 -34.91
N GLU A 121 -0.31 38.02 -34.86
CA GLU A 121 -1.38 38.46 -35.76
C GLU A 121 -1.71 39.94 -35.58
N LEU A 122 -1.61 40.47 -34.36
CA LEU A 122 -1.85 41.88 -34.05
C LEU A 122 -0.72 42.78 -34.58
N GLU A 123 0.55 42.36 -34.45
CA GLU A 123 1.70 43.06 -35.06
C GLU A 123 1.60 43.07 -36.60
N GLU A 124 1.23 41.96 -37.23
CA GLU A 124 1.01 41.88 -38.69
C GLU A 124 -0.14 42.81 -39.15
N LEU A 125 -1.24 42.85 -38.40
CA LEU A 125 -2.37 43.72 -38.70
C LEU A 125 -2.03 45.21 -38.53
N GLU A 126 -1.21 45.57 -37.54
CA GLU A 126 -0.73 46.95 -37.36
C GLU A 126 0.17 47.40 -38.51
N GLU A 127 1.03 46.52 -39.03
CA GLU A 127 1.86 46.81 -40.21
C GLU A 127 1.01 47.01 -41.48
N GLU A 128 0.05 46.12 -41.74
CA GLU A 128 -0.87 46.26 -42.88
C GLU A 128 -1.69 47.55 -42.81
N PHE A 129 -2.13 47.93 -41.60
CA PHE A 129 -2.86 49.17 -41.39
C PHE A 129 -1.99 50.41 -41.65
N ALA A 130 -0.71 50.38 -41.27
CA ALA A 130 0.22 51.48 -41.53
C ALA A 130 0.46 51.68 -43.03
N VAL A 131 0.65 50.59 -43.78
CA VAL A 131 0.82 50.62 -45.25
C VAL A 131 -0.43 51.18 -45.93
N LEU A 132 -1.62 50.70 -45.53
CA LEU A 132 -2.88 51.18 -46.10
C LEU A 132 -3.10 52.68 -45.84
N MET A 133 -2.70 53.17 -44.67
CA MET A 133 -2.78 54.59 -44.33
C MET A 133 -1.84 55.44 -45.19
N GLU A 134 -0.63 54.95 -45.47
CA GLU A 134 0.31 55.62 -46.36
C GLU A 134 -0.25 55.69 -47.80
N ASP A 135 -0.78 54.59 -48.32
CA ASP A 135 -1.42 54.54 -49.64
C ASP A 135 -2.61 55.48 -49.74
N TYR A 136 -3.40 55.59 -48.67
CA TYR A 136 -4.52 56.52 -48.58
C TYR A 136 -4.05 57.98 -48.63
N GLN A 137 -3.00 58.33 -47.88
CA GLN A 137 -2.39 59.67 -47.91
C GLN A 137 -1.82 60.00 -49.29
N GLN A 138 -1.12 59.06 -49.92
CA GLN A 138 -0.59 59.25 -51.28
C GLN A 138 -1.73 59.46 -52.29
N SER A 139 -2.81 58.68 -52.17
CA SER A 139 -4.00 58.82 -53.01
C SER A 139 -4.68 60.18 -52.81
N GLN A 140 -4.81 60.66 -51.56
CA GLN A 140 -5.34 61.99 -51.29
C GLN A 140 -4.48 63.10 -51.92
N GLN A 141 -3.16 63.04 -51.72
CA GLN A 141 -2.24 64.01 -52.34
C GLN A 141 -2.29 63.97 -53.88
N PHE A 142 -2.49 62.79 -54.45
CA PHE A 142 -2.66 62.64 -55.89
C PHE A 142 -3.96 63.28 -56.39
N ILE A 143 -5.08 63.05 -55.70
CA ILE A 143 -6.37 63.68 -56.01
C ILE A 143 -6.27 65.20 -55.88
N GLU A 144 -5.63 65.71 -54.82
CA GLU A 144 -5.41 67.15 -54.66
C GLU A 144 -4.59 67.75 -55.81
N LYS A 145 -3.52 67.07 -56.24
CA LYS A 145 -2.73 67.48 -57.40
C LYS A 145 -3.53 67.46 -58.70
N LEU A 146 -4.41 66.47 -58.90
CA LEU A 146 -5.30 66.42 -60.07
C LEU A 146 -6.33 67.56 -60.05
N LEU A 147 -6.95 67.83 -58.90
CA LEU A 147 -7.89 68.94 -58.74
C LEU A 147 -7.22 70.30 -59.01
N GLN A 148 -5.98 70.49 -58.55
CA GLN A 148 -5.21 71.71 -58.86
C GLN A 148 -4.91 71.87 -60.35
N LYS A 149 -4.56 70.78 -61.06
CA LYS A 149 -4.31 70.82 -62.52
C LYS A 149 -5.56 71.18 -63.32
N ILE A 150 -6.72 70.61 -62.96
CA ILE A 150 -8.00 70.92 -63.62
C ILE A 150 -8.31 72.42 -63.46
N LYS A 151 -8.16 72.95 -62.24
CA LYS A 151 -8.38 74.37 -61.94
C LYS A 151 -7.46 75.32 -62.72
N GLN A 152 -6.25 74.86 -63.09
CA GLN A 152 -5.31 75.64 -63.91
C GLN A 152 -5.61 75.58 -65.43
N GLN A 153 -6.35 74.57 -65.91
CA GLN A 153 -6.76 74.46 -67.32
C GLN A 153 -8.05 75.24 -67.63
N GLU A 154 -8.80 75.67 -66.61
CA GLU A 154 -10.03 76.46 -66.74
C GLU A 154 -9.79 77.98 -66.62
N SER A 155 -8.53 78.45 -66.58
CA SER A 155 -8.12 79.88 -66.69
C SER A 155 -7.29 80.11 -67.95
#